data_AF-A0A7V0R354-F1
#
_entry.id   AF-A0A7V0R354-F1
#
_cell.length_a   1.000
_cell.length_b   1.000
_cell.length_c   1.000
_cell.angle_alpha   90.00
_cell.angle_beta   90.00
_cell.angle_gamma   90.00
#
_symmetry.space_group_name_H-M   'P 1'
#
loop_
_entity.id
_entity.type
_entity.pdbx_description
1 polymer ?
#
loop_
_entity_poly.entity_id
_entity_poly.type
_entity_poly.pdbx_seq_one_letter_code
_entity_poly.pdbx_strand_id
1 'polypeptide(L)'
;MDNNLQKHSSVFWIEVDKIKPNPMQPRREFDEARLADLAESIRQYGVLQPLVVTRKEIEEPNGISVEYELIAGERRLRASKLAGLYQVPVIIREETEDKIKLELAIIENLQREDLNPIERAYAFRKLIESFSLK
;
A
#
# COMPACT_ATOMS: atom_id res chain seq x y z
N MET A 1 -3.92 31.38 -7.28
CA MET A 1 -4.83 30.61 -6.42
C MET A 1 -4.97 29.25 -7.11
N ASP A 2 -4.33 28.15 -6.72
CA ASP A 2 -3.54 27.83 -5.55
C ASP A 2 -2.43 26.83 -5.95
N ASN A 3 -1.19 27.19 -5.61
CA ASN A 3 -0.04 26.28 -5.65
C ASN A 3 -0.20 25.30 -4.48
N ASN A 4 -0.91 24.19 -4.67
CA ASN A 4 -0.96 23.13 -3.66
C ASN A 4 0.20 22.15 -3.86
N LEU A 5 1.35 22.59 -3.33
CA LEU A 5 2.53 21.87 -2.90
C LEU A 5 2.74 20.46 -3.49
N GLN A 6 3.78 20.35 -4.33
CA GLN A 6 4.66 19.19 -4.32
C GLN A 6 5.17 18.98 -2.88
N LYS A 7 4.39 18.31 -2.03
CA LYS A 7 4.90 17.75 -0.77
C LYS A 7 5.96 16.74 -1.19
N HIS A 8 7.24 17.11 -1.07
CA HIS A 8 8.35 16.17 -1.12
C HIS A 8 8.01 15.04 -0.15
N SER A 9 7.61 13.90 -0.72
CA SER A 9 7.34 12.70 0.04
C SER A 9 8.70 12.17 0.46
N SER A 10 9.14 12.50 1.68
CA SER A 10 10.39 11.98 2.24
C SER A 10 10.39 10.46 2.19
N VAL A 11 11.51 9.90 1.72
CA VAL A 11 11.71 8.46 1.65
C VAL A 11 12.42 8.02 2.93
N PHE A 12 11.84 7.05 3.63
CA PHE A 12 12.36 6.43 4.83
C PHE A 12 12.77 4.99 4.55
N TRP A 13 13.77 4.48 5.26
CA TRP A 13 14.16 3.08 5.19
C TRP A 13 13.56 2.35 6.39
N ILE A 14 12.63 1.44 6.11
CA ILE A 14 11.85 0.74 7.13
C ILE A 14 12.12 -0.75 7.05
N GLU A 15 12.23 -1.40 8.20
CA GLU A 15 12.38 -2.85 8.31
C GLU A 15 11.20 -3.56 7.66
N VAL A 16 11.50 -4.52 6.80
CA VAL A 16 10.49 -5.23 6.01
C VAL A 16 9.46 -5.93 6.90
N ASP A 17 9.86 -6.36 8.09
CA ASP A 17 8.99 -7.06 9.06
C ASP A 17 8.04 -6.14 9.83
N LYS A 18 8.34 -4.84 9.89
CA LYS A 18 7.45 -3.82 10.46
C LYS A 18 6.34 -3.40 9.51
N ILE A 19 6.39 -3.83 8.24
CA ILE A 19 5.39 -3.51 7.22
C ILE A 19 4.39 -4.67 7.10
N LYS A 20 3.15 -4.42 7.51
CA LYS A 20 2.03 -5.35 7.42
C LYS A 20 1.29 -5.14 6.10
N PRO A 21 0.95 -6.23 5.37
CA PRO A 21 0.11 -6.12 4.18
C PRO A 21 -1.30 -5.66 4.56
N ASN A 22 -1.96 -4.92 3.67
CA ASN A 22 -3.35 -4.50 3.90
C ASN A 22 -4.31 -5.68 3.72
N PRO A 23 -5.09 -6.06 4.75
CA PRO A 23 -5.99 -7.21 4.71
C PRO A 23 -7.16 -7.04 3.71
N MET A 24 -7.46 -5.81 3.29
CA MET A 24 -8.51 -5.49 2.33
C MET A 24 -8.02 -5.46 0.87
N GLN A 25 -6.80 -5.91 0.57
CA GLN A 25 -6.30 -6.03 -0.80
C GLN A 25 -7.11 -7.07 -1.59
N PRO A 26 -7.78 -6.66 -2.69
CA PRO A 26 -8.63 -7.56 -3.47
C PRO A 26 -7.81 -8.55 -4.32
N ARG A 27 -6.56 -8.20 -4.68
CA ARG A 27 -5.68 -9.09 -5.45
C ARG A 27 -5.04 -10.11 -4.53
N ARG A 28 -5.56 -11.34 -4.57
CA ARG A 28 -5.05 -12.49 -3.80
C ARG A 28 -4.19 -13.45 -4.61
N GLU A 29 -4.33 -13.45 -5.94
CA GLU A 29 -3.54 -14.28 -6.83
C GLU A 29 -2.30 -13.52 -7.33
N PHE A 30 -1.13 -14.09 -7.04
CA PHE A 30 0.15 -13.62 -7.54
C PHE A 30 0.80 -14.75 -8.33
N ASP A 31 1.21 -14.43 -9.54
CA ASP A 31 2.02 -15.32 -10.37
C ASP A 31 3.42 -15.42 -9.73
N GLU A 32 3.73 -16.59 -9.20
CA GLU A 32 4.97 -16.85 -8.45
C GLU A 32 6.21 -16.65 -9.31
N ALA A 33 6.17 -17.01 -10.60
CA ALA A 33 7.29 -16.84 -11.51
C ALA A 33 7.60 -15.35 -11.71
N ARG A 34 6.57 -14.54 -11.96
CA ARG A 34 6.72 -13.07 -12.08
C ARG A 34 7.09 -12.38 -10.77
N LEU A 35 6.91 -13.03 -9.62
CA LEU A 35 7.35 -12.53 -8.32
C LEU A 35 8.83 -12.86 -8.08
N ALA A 36 9.28 -14.05 -8.49
CA ALA A 36 10.68 -14.46 -8.44
C ALA A 36 11.57 -13.57 -9.32
N ASP A 37 11.13 -13.25 -10.54
CA ASP A 37 11.84 -12.32 -11.44
C ASP A 37 12.01 -10.94 -10.81
N LEU A 38 10.95 -10.43 -10.16
CA LEU A 38 11.00 -9.15 -9.47
C LEU A 38 11.95 -9.21 -8.26
N ALA A 39 11.99 -10.34 -7.53
CA ALA A 39 12.91 -10.53 -6.43
C ALA A 39 14.37 -10.53 -6.90
N GLU A 40 14.67 -11.14 -8.05
CA GLU A 40 16.01 -11.09 -8.66
C GLU A 40 16.40 -9.66 -9.07
N SER A 41 15.48 -8.94 -9.73
CA SER A 41 15.69 -7.53 -10.04
C SER A 41 15.94 -6.68 -8.78
N ILE A 42 15.22 -6.96 -7.69
CA ILE A 42 15.39 -6.26 -6.41
C ILE A 42 16.72 -6.63 -5.74
N ARG A 43 17.19 -7.87 -5.85
CA ARG A 43 18.54 -8.26 -5.37
C ARG A 43 19.63 -7.47 -6.09
N GLN A 44 19.49 -7.30 -7.40
CA GLN A 44 20.52 -6.65 -8.22
C GLN A 44 20.53 -5.13 -8.09
N TYR A 45 19.36 -4.49 -8.07
CA TYR A 45 19.23 -3.03 -8.18
C TYR A 45 18.60 -2.37 -6.95
N GLY A 46 18.15 -3.15 -5.97
CA GLY A 46 17.34 -2.67 -4.87
C GLY A 46 15.92 -2.32 -5.29
N VAL A 47 15.17 -1.74 -4.35
CA VAL A 47 13.79 -1.29 -4.60
C VAL A 47 13.83 0.14 -5.14
N LEU A 48 13.72 0.28 -6.46
CA LEU A 48 13.82 1.60 -7.13
C LEU A 48 12.63 2.52 -6.82
N GLN A 49 11.43 1.94 -6.70
CA GLN A 49 10.22 2.70 -6.39
C GLN A 49 9.81 2.43 -4.93
N PRO A 50 9.72 3.46 -4.07
CA PRO A 50 9.33 3.30 -2.67
C PRO A 50 7.94 2.69 -2.50
N LEU A 51 7.77 1.89 -1.45
CA LEU A 51 6.45 1.42 -1.00
C LEU A 51 5.70 2.60 -0.36
N VAL A 52 4.38 2.49 -0.28
CA VAL A 52 3.56 3.50 0.40
C VAL A 52 2.89 2.84 1.58
N VAL A 53 3.05 3.42 2.77
CA VAL A 53 2.49 2.90 4.02
C VAL A 53 1.78 4.01 4.79
N THR A 54 0.89 3.60 5.69
CA THR A 54 0.43 4.44 6.80
C THR A 54 1.09 3.99 8.10
N ARG A 55 1.32 4.93 9.01
CA ARG A 55 1.94 4.68 10.32
C ARG A 55 0.86 4.47 11.38
N LYS A 56 0.95 3.38 12.13
CA LYS A 56 0.08 3.08 13.27
C LYS A 56 0.89 2.99 14.55
N GLU A 57 0.49 3.75 15.55
CA GLU A 57 0.99 3.61 16.91
C GLU A 57 0.13 2.57 17.63
N ILE A 58 0.78 1.64 18.33
CA ILE A 58 0.14 0.60 19.10
C ILE A 58 0.57 0.78 20.55
N GLU A 59 -0.41 0.97 21.44
CA GLU A 59 -0.15 1.01 22.88
C GLU A 59 0.09 -0.42 23.40
N GLU A 60 1.25 -0.63 24.01
CA GLU A 60 1.63 -1.87 24.67
C GLU A 60 1.78 -1.64 26.18
N PRO A 61 1.67 -2.68 27.02
CA PRO A 61 1.78 -2.55 28.49
C PRO A 61 3.10 -1.92 28.98
N ASN A 62 4.13 -1.93 28.14
CA ASN A 62 5.50 -1.52 28.39
C ASN A 62 5.96 -0.36 27.48
N GLY A 63 5.07 0.26 26.68
CA GLY A 63 5.43 1.40 25.84
C GLY A 63 4.53 1.60 24.63
N ILE A 64 5.02 2.34 23.64
CA ILE A 64 4.33 2.53 22.35
C ILE A 64 5.18 1.85 21.29
N SER A 65 4.61 0.88 20.57
CA SER A 65 5.21 0.29 19.38
C SER A 65 4.65 0.95 18.12
N VAL A 66 5.42 0.89 17.02
CA VAL A 66 5.03 1.49 15.74
C VAL A 66 5.02 0.40 14.69
N GLU A 67 3.86 0.22 14.06
CA GLU A 67 3.71 -0.63 12.89
C GLU A 67 3.37 0.21 11.65
N TYR A 68 3.70 -0.33 10.48
CA TYR A 68 3.38 0.28 9.20
C TYR A 68 2.42 -0.61 8.44
N GLU A 69 1.29 -0.06 8.01
CA GLU A 69 0.34 -0.78 7.15
C GLU A 69 0.55 -0.38 5.69
N LEU A 70 0.68 -1.37 4.82
CA LEU A 70 0.95 -1.17 3.41
C LEU A 70 -0.27 -0.64 2.66
N ILE A 71 -0.18 0.56 2.10
CA ILE A 71 -1.20 1.12 1.21
C ILE A 71 -0.97 0.61 -0.22
N ALA A 72 0.28 0.67 -0.71
CA ALA A 72 0.62 0.29 -2.07
C ALA A 72 2.04 -0.31 -2.16
N GLY A 73 2.19 -1.27 -3.09
CA GLY A 73 3.47 -1.93 -3.34
C GLY A 73 3.55 -3.39 -2.88
N GLU A 74 2.42 -4.09 -2.74
CA GLU A 74 2.34 -5.49 -2.25
C GLU A 74 3.33 -6.43 -2.93
N ARG A 75 3.41 -6.39 -4.28
CA ARG A 75 4.38 -7.19 -5.03
C ARG A 75 5.83 -6.88 -4.68
N ARG A 76 6.15 -5.59 -4.48
CA ARG A 76 7.48 -5.13 -4.09
C ARG A 76 7.81 -5.57 -2.66
N LEU A 77 6.85 -5.48 -1.73
CA LEU A 77 7.04 -5.98 -0.36
C LEU A 77 7.36 -7.48 -0.36
N ARG A 78 6.55 -8.28 -1.06
CA ARG A 78 6.76 -9.73 -1.16
C ARG A 78 8.08 -10.08 -1.84
N ALA A 79 8.37 -9.46 -2.98
CA ALA A 79 9.62 -9.68 -3.69
C ALA A 79 10.84 -9.22 -2.87
N SER A 80 10.71 -8.17 -2.04
CA SER A 80 11.77 -7.73 -1.13
C SER A 80 12.02 -8.75 -0.01
N LYS A 81 10.96 -9.37 0.52
CA LYS A 81 11.09 -10.50 1.46
C LYS A 81 11.79 -11.69 0.82
N LEU A 82 11.40 -12.07 -0.41
CA LEU A 82 12.04 -13.14 -1.17
C LEU A 82 13.49 -12.79 -1.57
N ALA A 83 13.80 -11.50 -1.76
CA ALA A 83 15.14 -11.00 -2.02
C ALA A 83 16.04 -11.02 -0.78
N GLY A 84 15.49 -11.21 0.42
CA GLY A 84 16.24 -11.19 1.68
C GLY A 84 16.66 -9.80 2.15
N LEU A 85 15.95 -8.75 1.72
CA LEU A 85 16.22 -7.38 2.18
C LEU A 85 15.79 -7.18 3.64
N TYR A 86 16.65 -6.56 4.43
CA TYR A 86 16.33 -6.14 5.81
C TYR A 86 15.42 -4.90 5.84
N GLN A 87 15.70 -3.92 4.98
CA GLN A 87 14.98 -2.66 4.90
C GLN A 87 14.58 -2.33 3.45
N VAL A 88 13.48 -1.60 3.31
CA VAL A 88 12.97 -1.11 2.04
C VAL A 88 12.68 0.39 2.10
N PRO A 89 12.80 1.11 0.97
CA PRO A 89 12.42 2.51 0.88
C PRO A 89 10.90 2.64 0.89
N VAL A 90 10.41 3.56 1.72
CA VAL A 90 9.00 3.75 2.02
C VAL A 90 8.66 5.23 2.09
N ILE A 91 7.50 5.59 1.57
CA ILE A 91 6.83 6.86 1.81
C ILE A 91 5.72 6.64 2.83
N ILE A 92 5.77 7.38 3.94
CA ILE A 92 4.74 7.35 4.98
C ILE A 92 3.67 8.39 4.63
N ARG A 93 2.40 8.00 4.66
CA ARG A 93 1.23 8.87 4.50
C ARG A 93 0.36 8.81 5.74
N GLU A 94 -0.28 9.92 6.07
CA GLU A 94 -1.18 10.04 7.23
C GLU A 94 -2.63 9.66 6.86
N GLU A 95 -3.37 9.05 7.80
CA GLU A 95 -4.74 8.54 7.61
C GLU A 95 -5.75 9.58 7.09
N THR A 96 -5.55 10.86 7.38
CA THR A 96 -6.39 11.96 6.87
C THR A 96 -6.29 12.13 5.36
N GLU A 97 -5.14 11.81 4.76
CA GLU A 97 -4.98 11.75 3.31
C GLU A 97 -5.51 10.43 2.72
N ASP A 98 -5.67 9.38 3.53
CA ASP A 98 -6.00 8.02 3.08
C ASP A 98 -7.49 7.79 2.84
N LYS A 99 -8.42 8.42 3.58
CA LYS A 99 -9.85 8.36 3.20
C LYS A 99 -10.08 8.93 1.81
N ILE A 100 -9.45 10.08 1.54
CA ILE A 100 -9.54 10.79 0.26
C ILE A 100 -8.80 10.01 -0.85
N LYS A 101 -7.68 9.36 -0.55
CA LYS A 101 -6.95 8.56 -1.55
C LYS A 101 -7.55 7.18 -1.79
N LEU A 102 -8.13 6.54 -0.78
CA LEU A 102 -8.91 5.30 -0.94
C LEU A 102 -10.14 5.57 -1.79
N GLU A 103 -10.82 6.69 -1.57
CA GLU A 103 -11.90 7.19 -2.42
C GLU A 103 -11.43 7.34 -3.88
N LEU A 104 -10.35 8.10 -4.10
CA LEU A 104 -9.79 8.31 -5.43
C LEU A 104 -9.34 6.99 -6.09
N ALA A 105 -8.77 6.04 -5.34
CA ALA A 105 -8.32 4.75 -5.85
C ALA A 105 -9.48 3.79 -6.16
N ILE A 106 -10.60 3.88 -5.43
CA ILE A 106 -11.83 3.15 -5.75
C ILE A 106 -12.49 3.77 -6.99
N ILE A 107 -12.56 5.10 -7.07
CA ILE A 107 -13.10 5.84 -8.23
C ILE A 107 -12.27 5.57 -9.49
N GLU A 108 -10.94 5.65 -9.41
CA GLU A 108 -10.03 5.41 -10.54
C GLU A 108 -10.12 3.96 -11.02
N ASN A 109 -10.17 2.99 -10.10
CA ASN A 109 -10.42 1.60 -10.49
C ASN A 109 -11.79 1.44 -11.14
N LEU A 110 -12.86 2.03 -10.60
CA LEU A 110 -14.21 1.93 -11.17
C LEU A 110 -14.32 2.55 -12.57
N GLN A 111 -13.51 3.57 -12.87
CA GLN A 111 -13.42 4.23 -14.17
C GLN A 111 -12.62 3.44 -15.22
N ARG A 112 -12.01 2.29 -14.89
CA ARG A 112 -11.35 1.45 -15.88
C ARG A 112 -12.38 0.75 -16.78
N GLU A 113 -12.15 0.81 -18.09
CA GLU A 113 -13.06 0.29 -19.12
C GLU A 113 -13.26 -1.24 -19.05
N ASP A 114 -12.35 -1.97 -18.40
CA ASP A 114 -12.31 -3.44 -18.36
C ASP A 114 -13.02 -4.11 -17.17
N LEU A 115 -13.73 -3.37 -16.29
CA LEU A 115 -14.34 -4.01 -15.10
C LEU A 115 -15.50 -4.94 -15.45
N ASN A 116 -15.48 -6.16 -14.92
CA ASN A 116 -16.63 -7.05 -14.97
C ASN A 116 -17.76 -6.51 -14.05
N PRO A 117 -19.05 -6.65 -14.44
CA PRO A 117 -20.22 -6.30 -13.60
C PRO A 117 -20.13 -6.68 -12.12
N ILE A 118 -19.55 -7.84 -11.79
CA ILE A 118 -19.40 -8.30 -10.39
C ILE A 118 -18.37 -7.45 -9.62
N GLU A 119 -17.26 -7.08 -10.26
CA GLU A 119 -16.21 -6.27 -9.65
C GLU A 119 -16.71 -4.84 -9.37
N ARG A 120 -17.54 -4.29 -10.28
CA ARG A 120 -18.18 -2.98 -10.06
C ARG A 120 -19.10 -3.02 -8.83
N ALA A 121 -19.91 -4.06 -8.69
CA ALA A 121 -20.81 -4.20 -7.55
C ALA A 121 -20.03 -4.31 -6.22
N TYR A 122 -18.90 -5.03 -6.21
CA TYR A 122 -18.04 -5.12 -5.03
C TYR A 122 -17.36 -3.79 -4.69
N ALA A 123 -16.86 -3.06 -5.69
CA ALA A 123 -16.30 -1.73 -5.51
C ALA A 123 -17.33 -0.74 -4.96
N PHE A 124 -18.55 -0.73 -5.51
CA PHE A 124 -19.67 0.09 -5.02
C PHE A 124 -20.05 -0.24 -3.58
N ARG A 125 -20.15 -1.53 -3.23
CA ARG A 125 -20.45 -1.94 -1.86
C ARG A 125 -19.36 -1.49 -0.89
N LYS A 126 -18.09 -1.66 -1.25
CA LYS A 126 -16.95 -1.21 -0.44
C LYS A 126 -16.96 0.31 -0.25
N LEU A 127 -17.40 1.06 -1.27
CA LEU A 127 -17.62 2.51 -1.20
C LEU A 127 -18.70 2.84 -0.16
N ILE A 128 -19.87 2.20 -0.24
CA ILE A 128 -20.97 2.41 0.71
C ILE A 128 -20.58 2.06 2.15
N GLU A 129 -19.90 0.92 2.34
CA GLU A 129 -19.44 0.46 3.66
C GLU A 129 -18.41 1.41 4.27
N SER A 130 -17.41 1.84 3.49
CA SER A 130 -16.34 2.75 3.94
C SER A 130 -16.86 4.15 4.29
N PHE A 131 -18.01 4.53 3.70
CA PHE A 131 -18.61 5.85 3.82
C PHE A 131 -19.94 5.87 4.55
N SER A 132 -20.34 4.79 5.25
CA SER A 132 -21.63 4.70 5.96
C SER A 132 -21.98 6.02 6.65
N LEU A 133 -22.80 6.81 5.95
CA LEU A 133 -23.32 8.09 6.37
C LEU A 133 -24.21 7.81 7.58
N LYS A 134 -23.85 8.42 8.70
CA LYS A 134 -24.87 9.00 9.57
C LYS A 134 -24.94 10.49 9.29
#